data_AF-A0ABD1JJD4-F1
#
_entry.id   AF-A0ABD1JJD4-F1
#
_cell.length_a   1.000
_cell.length_b   1.000
_cell.length_c   1.000
_cell.angle_alpha   90.00
_cell.angle_beta   90.00
_cell.angle_gamma   90.00
#
_symmetry.space_group_name_H-M   'P 1'
#
loop_
_entity.id
_entity.type
_entity.pdbx_description
1 polymer ?
#
loop_
_entity_poly.entity_id
_entity_poly.type
_entity_poly.pdbx_seq_one_letter_code
_entity_poly.pdbx_strand_id
1 'polypeptide(L)'
;MELFMFVEVAFWFATGGAGFCLSRRLAEKMAPWASGRRFEETSAAIRLPDDCTVGFIVERRLGVRMLHSPLFHSHLEDLLLLTPRHIPQQVTLSYGLFENKMNSIEMKGAFSPEEDPSRFKTVHCRLYPFTSWCP
;
A
#
# COMPACT_ATOMS: atom_id res chain seq x y z
N MET A 1 37.64 21.87 8.40
CA MET A 1 36.63 21.88 7.32
C MET A 1 36.14 20.44 7.18
N GLU A 2 35.12 20.05 7.94
CA GLU A 2 34.49 18.73 7.79
C GLU A 2 33.73 18.75 6.45
N LEU A 3 34.26 18.04 5.46
CA LEU A 3 33.48 17.69 4.27
C LEU A 3 32.39 16.72 4.75
N PHE A 4 31.20 17.25 5.02
CA PHE A 4 29.98 16.46 4.97
C PHE A 4 29.81 15.98 3.52
N MET A 5 30.41 14.84 3.19
CA MET A 5 29.99 14.06 2.04
C MET A 5 28.53 13.66 2.30
N PHE A 6 27.61 14.33 1.62
CA PHE A 6 26.25 13.82 1.50
C PHE A 6 26.32 12.50 0.73
N VAL A 7 26.36 11.38 1.45
CA VAL A 7 26.21 10.06 0.85
C VAL A 7 24.76 9.97 0.40
N GLU A 8 24.55 9.86 -0.91
CA GLU A 8 23.24 9.60 -1.47
C GLU A 8 22.78 8.20 -1.06
N VAL A 9 21.60 8.11 -0.44
CA VAL A 9 21.01 6.85 0.01
C VAL A 9 19.75 6.60 -0.80
N ALA A 10 19.78 5.58 -1.65
CA ALA A 10 18.62 5.09 -2.38
C ALA A 10 18.19 3.72 -1.83
N PHE A 11 16.88 3.51 -1.76
CA PHE A 11 16.23 2.24 -1.40
C PHE A 11 14.81 2.20 -1.93
N TRP A 12 14.27 0.99 -2.10
CA TRP A 12 12.87 0.79 -2.41
C TRP A 12 12.03 0.72 -1.13
N PHE A 13 10.81 1.22 -1.22
CA PHE A 13 9.79 1.07 -0.18
C PHE A 13 8.44 0.77 -0.84
N ALA A 14 7.53 0.16 -0.08
CA ALA A 14 6.21 -0.23 -0.55
C ALA A 14 5.23 0.83 -0.07
N THR A 15 4.43 1.38 -0.98
CA THR A 15 3.46 2.43 -0.67
C THR A 15 2.46 1.95 0.38
N GLY A 16 2.36 2.66 1.51
CA GLY A 16 1.46 2.27 2.60
C GLY A 16 0.00 2.15 2.16
N GLY A 17 -0.45 3.03 1.27
CA GLY A 17 -1.82 3.03 0.73
C GLY A 17 -2.17 1.86 -0.19
N ALA A 18 -1.17 1.16 -0.77
CA ALA A 18 -1.40 -0.09 -1.50
C ALA A 18 -1.47 -1.29 -0.54
N GLY A 19 -0.95 -1.15 0.68
CA GLY A 19 -0.67 -2.25 1.59
C GLY A 19 0.62 -2.99 1.23
N PHE A 20 1.20 -3.66 2.23
CA PHE A 20 2.39 -4.49 2.06
C PHE A 20 2.40 -5.61 3.10
N CYS A 21 3.24 -6.62 2.90
CA CYS A 21 3.36 -7.76 3.81
C CYS A 21 4.79 -7.92 4.30
N LEU A 22 4.93 -8.25 5.58
CA LEU A 22 6.20 -8.63 6.21
C LEU A 22 6.00 -10.00 6.87
N SER A 23 6.97 -10.90 6.67
CA SER A 23 6.97 -12.14 7.46
C SER A 23 7.26 -11.82 8.93
N ARG A 24 6.73 -12.64 9.84
CA ARG A 24 7.01 -12.53 11.28
C ARG A 24 8.51 -12.45 11.58
N ARG A 25 9.30 -13.34 10.96
CA ARG A 25 10.76 -13.40 11.15
C ARG A 25 11.45 -12.09 10.72
N LEU A 26 10.97 -11.44 9.67
CA LEU A 26 11.49 -10.14 9.24
C LEU A 26 11.10 -9.05 10.25
N ALA A 27 9.84 -9.01 10.67
CA ALA A 27 9.37 -8.05 11.68
C ALA A 27 10.13 -8.17 13.01
N GLU A 28 10.43 -9.39 13.47
CA GLU A 28 11.26 -9.63 14.66
C GLU A 28 12.68 -9.06 14.48
N LYS A 29 13.28 -9.20 13.30
CA LYS A 29 14.59 -8.60 12.99
C LYS A 29 14.56 -7.08 12.92
N MET A 30 13.40 -6.47 12.65
CA MET A 30 13.24 -5.01 12.62
C MET A 30 13.20 -4.39 14.02
N ALA A 31 13.02 -5.19 15.09
CA ALA A 31 12.84 -4.71 16.46
C ALA A 31 13.88 -3.65 16.92
N PRO A 32 15.20 -3.77 16.61
CA PRO A 32 16.18 -2.75 17.02
C PRO A 32 15.94 -1.34 16.46
N TRP A 33 15.10 -1.20 15.44
CA TRP A 33 14.71 0.09 14.83
C TRP A 33 13.21 0.35 14.90
N ALA A 34 12.38 -0.65 15.20
CA ALA A 34 10.93 -0.54 15.11
C ALA A 34 10.18 -0.76 16.44
N SER A 35 10.80 -1.37 17.46
CA SER A 35 10.08 -1.67 18.71
C SER A 35 9.92 -0.43 19.60
N GLY A 36 8.71 -0.20 20.10
CA GLY A 36 8.43 0.93 21.00
C GLY A 36 8.70 2.28 20.32
N ARG A 37 9.39 3.19 21.02
CA ARG A 37 9.70 4.54 20.50
C ARG A 37 10.73 4.55 19.36
N ARG A 38 11.41 3.43 19.12
CA ARG A 38 12.49 3.35 18.12
C ARG A 38 12.01 3.61 16.70
N PHE A 39 10.77 3.26 16.38
CA PHE A 39 10.23 3.50 15.05
C PHE A 39 10.09 5.00 14.77
N GLU A 40 9.53 5.74 15.73
CA GLU A 40 9.41 7.20 15.68
C GLU A 40 10.81 7.86 15.62
N GLU A 41 11.75 7.41 16.44
CA GLU A 41 13.15 7.88 16.42
C GLU A 41 13.82 7.63 15.06
N THR A 42 13.59 6.45 14.46
CA THR A 42 14.15 6.07 13.16
C THR A 42 13.55 6.93 12.05
N SER A 43 12.23 7.10 12.02
CA SER A 43 11.53 7.97 11.08
C SER A 43 12.01 9.42 11.20
N ALA A 44 12.14 9.95 12.41
CA ALA A 44 12.62 11.30 12.66
C ALA A 44 14.07 11.51 12.19
N ALA A 45 14.93 10.51 12.37
CA ALA A 45 16.32 10.57 11.94
C ALA A 45 16.46 10.64 10.41
N ILE A 46 15.64 9.90 9.66
CA ILE A 46 15.68 9.89 8.19
C ILE A 46 14.73 10.91 7.55
N ARG A 47 13.80 11.49 8.33
CA ARG A 47 12.78 12.46 7.91
C ARG A 47 11.88 11.95 6.79
N LEU A 48 11.41 10.72 6.93
CA LEU A 48 10.54 10.05 5.96
C LEU A 48 9.29 9.48 6.63
N PRO A 49 8.17 9.33 5.90
CA PRO A 49 6.94 8.73 6.41
C PRO A 49 7.12 7.26 6.82
N ASP A 50 6.09 6.70 7.45
CA ASP A 50 6.11 5.35 8.05
C ASP A 50 6.46 4.25 7.04
N ASP A 51 5.88 4.30 5.83
CA ASP A 51 6.10 3.30 4.79
C ASP A 51 7.54 3.35 4.24
N CYS A 52 8.06 4.56 4.01
CA CYS A 52 9.49 4.78 3.74
C CYS A 52 10.38 4.31 4.90
N THR A 53 9.96 4.50 6.16
CA THR A 53 10.73 4.06 7.34
C THR A 53 10.81 2.55 7.42
N VAL A 54 9.72 1.83 7.14
CA VAL A 54 9.72 0.37 7.01
C VAL A 54 10.66 -0.07 5.89
N GLY A 55 10.56 0.54 4.70
CA GLY A 55 11.45 0.24 3.57
C GLY A 55 12.92 0.48 3.90
N PHE A 56 13.23 1.57 4.58
CA PHE A 56 14.58 1.89 5.04
C PHE A 56 15.13 0.83 6.00
N ILE A 57 14.34 0.40 7.00
CA ILE A 57 14.79 -0.65 7.93
C ILE A 57 15.03 -1.96 7.16
N VAL A 58 14.11 -2.36 6.28
CA VAL A 58 14.19 -3.63 5.55
C VAL A 58 15.37 -3.63 4.55
N GLU A 59 15.50 -2.63 3.70
CA GLU A 59 16.52 -2.60 2.65
C GLU A 59 17.87 -2.12 3.16
N ARG A 60 17.92 -1.06 3.97
CA ARG A 60 19.18 -0.43 4.38
C ARG A 60 19.75 -0.96 5.68
N ARG A 61 18.92 -1.35 6.66
CA ARG A 61 19.40 -1.91 7.93
C ARG A 61 19.54 -3.42 7.90
N LEU A 62 18.61 -4.12 7.24
CA LEU A 62 18.59 -5.58 7.20
C LEU A 62 19.09 -6.19 5.88
N GLY A 63 19.29 -5.38 4.83
CA GLY A 63 19.81 -5.87 3.54
C GLY A 63 18.85 -6.81 2.81
N VAL A 64 17.55 -6.74 3.11
CA VAL A 64 16.52 -7.57 2.48
C VAL A 64 15.90 -6.78 1.34
N ARG A 65 15.93 -7.32 0.12
CA ARG A 65 15.33 -6.67 -1.05
C ARG A 65 13.81 -6.77 -1.02
N MET A 66 13.14 -5.71 -1.46
CA MET A 66 11.71 -5.76 -1.73
C MET A 66 11.37 -6.71 -2.88
N LEU A 67 10.26 -7.43 -2.73
CA LEU A 67 9.63 -8.19 -3.82
C LEU A 67 8.42 -7.41 -4.32
N HIS A 68 8.43 -7.01 -5.59
CA HIS A 68 7.32 -6.29 -6.20
C HIS A 68 6.21 -7.26 -6.56
N SER A 69 4.96 -6.89 -6.30
CA SER A 69 3.77 -7.64 -6.68
C SER A 69 2.79 -6.70 -7.39
N PRO A 70 2.31 -7.04 -8.60
CA PRO A 70 1.34 -6.22 -9.33
C PRO A 70 -0.10 -6.40 -8.80
N LEU A 71 -0.27 -7.05 -7.65
CA LEU A 71 -1.58 -7.37 -7.06
C LEU A 71 -1.98 -6.42 -5.92
N PHE A 72 -1.11 -5.47 -5.56
CA PHE A 72 -1.35 -4.50 -4.51
C PHE A 72 -1.58 -3.12 -5.14
N HIS A 73 -2.72 -2.51 -4.85
CA HIS A 73 -3.19 -1.33 -5.57
C HIS A 73 -3.51 -0.16 -4.62
N SER A 74 -3.00 1.02 -4.94
CA SER A 74 -3.22 2.28 -4.20
C SER A 74 -4.05 3.23 -5.05
N HIS A 75 -4.81 4.14 -4.43
CA HIS A 75 -5.49 5.21 -5.17
C HIS A 75 -4.52 6.26 -5.74
N LEU A 76 -3.20 6.09 -5.56
CA LEU A 76 -2.16 6.90 -6.19
C LEU A 76 -1.74 6.38 -7.58
N GLU A 77 -2.38 5.33 -8.08
CA GLU A 77 -2.24 4.85 -9.47
C GLU A 77 -3.56 4.98 -10.22
N ASP A 78 -3.57 4.85 -11.54
CA ASP A 78 -4.81 4.89 -12.32
C ASP A 78 -5.59 3.56 -12.19
N LEU A 79 -6.56 3.50 -11.27
CA LEU A 79 -7.33 2.30 -10.97
C LEU A 79 -8.31 1.92 -12.10
N LEU A 80 -8.55 2.82 -13.06
CA LEU A 80 -9.36 2.52 -14.24
C LEU A 80 -8.61 1.61 -15.22
N LEU A 81 -7.27 1.52 -15.12
CA LEU A 81 -6.47 0.60 -15.94
C LEU A 81 -6.60 -0.86 -15.50
N LEU A 82 -7.16 -1.12 -14.31
CA LEU A 82 -7.39 -2.48 -13.84
C LEU A 82 -8.49 -3.16 -14.66
N THR A 83 -8.15 -4.31 -15.25
CA THR A 83 -9.12 -5.08 -16.03
C THR A 83 -10.23 -5.60 -15.11
N PRO A 84 -11.53 -5.31 -15.37
CA PRO A 84 -12.61 -5.69 -14.46
C PRO A 84 -12.71 -7.19 -14.17
N ARG A 85 -12.30 -8.03 -15.13
CA ARG A 85 -12.24 -9.49 -14.99
C ARG A 85 -11.16 -9.97 -14.02
N HIS A 86 -10.12 -9.17 -13.80
CA HIS A 86 -8.98 -9.47 -12.93
C HIS A 86 -9.15 -8.91 -11.51
N ILE A 87 -10.16 -8.05 -11.27
CA ILE A 87 -10.44 -7.47 -9.94
C ILE A 87 -10.51 -8.56 -8.84
N PRO A 88 -11.20 -9.70 -9.03
CA PRO A 88 -11.27 -10.74 -8.00
C PRO A 88 -9.93 -11.41 -7.63
N GLN A 89 -8.90 -11.24 -8.47
CA GLN A 89 -7.57 -11.83 -8.27
C GLN A 89 -6.58 -10.86 -7.63
N GLN A 90 -6.97 -9.60 -7.41
CA GLN A 90 -6.12 -8.63 -6.73
C GLN A 90 -6.11 -8.88 -5.22
N VAL A 91 -4.99 -8.54 -4.57
CA VAL A 91 -4.82 -8.71 -3.12
C VAL A 91 -5.39 -7.51 -2.38
N THR A 92 -5.10 -6.30 -2.86
CA THR A 92 -5.66 -5.06 -2.32
C THR A 92 -6.23 -4.20 -3.43
N LEU A 93 -7.23 -3.41 -3.08
CA LEU A 93 -7.79 -2.36 -3.92
C LEU A 93 -7.96 -1.13 -3.04
N SER A 94 -7.97 0.04 -3.67
CA SER A 94 -8.13 1.31 -2.98
C SER A 94 -9.21 2.15 -3.64
N TYR A 95 -9.54 3.27 -3.00
CA TYR A 95 -10.32 4.35 -3.60
C TYR A 95 -9.88 5.66 -2.95
N GLY A 96 -10.01 6.77 -3.65
CA GLY A 96 -9.62 8.07 -3.11
C GLY A 96 -9.55 9.14 -4.18
N LEU A 97 -9.11 10.34 -3.80
CA LEU A 97 -8.85 11.38 -4.80
C LEU A 97 -7.46 11.18 -5.41
N PHE A 98 -7.39 11.20 -6.73
CA PHE A 98 -6.15 11.26 -7.51
C PHE A 98 -6.28 12.36 -8.56
N GLU A 99 -5.34 13.30 -8.59
CA GLU A 99 -5.40 14.47 -9.50
C GLU A 99 -6.76 15.22 -9.46
N ASN A 100 -7.32 15.41 -8.25
CA ASN A 100 -8.64 16.03 -8.00
C ASN A 100 -9.85 15.30 -8.60
N LYS A 101 -9.69 14.05 -9.03
CA LYS A 101 -10.78 13.18 -9.48
C LYS A 101 -10.96 12.02 -8.52
N MET A 102 -12.19 11.56 -8.35
CA MET A 102 -12.44 10.31 -7.66
C MET A 102 -11.83 9.18 -8.48
N ASN A 103 -10.88 8.49 -7.86
CA ASN A 103 -10.18 7.35 -8.40
C ASN A 103 -10.69 6.10 -7.70
N SER A 104 -11.40 5.27 -8.46
CA SER A 104 -11.91 3.97 -8.05
C SER A 104 -11.89 3.05 -9.26
N ILE A 105 -11.92 1.75 -8.99
CA ILE A 105 -11.92 0.74 -10.05
C ILE A 105 -13.17 0.83 -10.94
N GLU A 106 -13.06 0.41 -12.20
CA GLU A 106 -14.25 0.26 -13.04
C GLU A 106 -14.86 -1.13 -12.87
N MET A 107 -16.10 -1.19 -12.37
CA MET A 107 -16.81 -2.46 -12.23
C MET A 107 -18.32 -2.27 -12.34
N LYS A 108 -18.94 -3.09 -13.21
CA LYS A 108 -20.40 -3.16 -13.32
C LYS A 108 -20.97 -3.86 -12.09
N GLY A 109 -21.96 -3.25 -11.47
CA GLY A 109 -22.68 -3.76 -10.32
C GLY A 109 -24.08 -3.17 -10.25
N ALA A 110 -24.87 -3.65 -9.30
CA ALA A 110 -26.24 -3.17 -9.09
C ALA A 110 -26.31 -1.87 -8.25
N PHE A 111 -25.22 -1.46 -7.61
CA PHE A 111 -25.14 -0.18 -6.89
C PHE A 111 -24.73 0.96 -7.83
N SER A 112 -25.44 2.09 -7.76
CA SER A 112 -25.07 3.31 -8.51
C SER A 112 -23.78 3.94 -7.95
N PRO A 113 -23.05 4.77 -8.72
CA PRO A 113 -21.87 5.51 -8.25
C PRO A 113 -22.10 6.29 -6.94
N GLU A 114 -23.31 6.80 -6.73
CA GLU A 114 -23.71 7.53 -5.52
C GLU A 114 -23.86 6.60 -4.32
N GLU A 115 -24.35 5.37 -4.51
CA GLU A 115 -24.57 4.38 -3.45
C GLU A 115 -23.29 3.63 -3.01
N ASP A 116 -22.31 3.56 -3.92
CA ASP A 116 -21.05 2.82 -3.74
C ASP A 116 -19.86 3.53 -4.42
N PRO A 117 -19.50 4.77 -4.02
CA PRO A 117 -18.48 5.57 -4.71
C PRO A 117 -17.09 4.92 -4.73
N SER A 118 -16.77 4.07 -3.75
CA SER A 118 -15.53 3.28 -3.71
C SER A 118 -15.55 2.02 -4.58
N ARG A 119 -16.74 1.60 -5.03
CA ARG A 119 -17.02 0.29 -5.67
C ARG A 119 -16.82 -0.92 -4.75
N PHE A 120 -16.58 -0.73 -3.45
CA PHE A 120 -16.28 -1.84 -2.54
C PHE A 120 -17.49 -2.72 -2.25
N LYS A 121 -18.72 -2.18 -2.24
CA LYS A 121 -19.92 -3.03 -2.14
C LYS A 121 -20.06 -3.90 -3.39
N THR A 122 -19.81 -3.32 -4.56
CA THR A 122 -19.83 -4.03 -5.85
C THR A 122 -18.79 -5.16 -5.88
N VAL A 123 -17.55 -4.88 -5.45
CA VAL A 123 -16.49 -5.90 -5.32
C VAL A 123 -16.90 -6.99 -4.33
N HIS A 124 -17.39 -6.60 -3.15
CA HIS A 124 -17.83 -7.54 -2.13
C HIS A 124 -18.89 -8.48 -2.67
N CYS A 125 -19.94 -7.96 -3.31
CA CYS A 125 -21.02 -8.77 -3.88
C CYS A 125 -20.56 -9.65 -5.05
N ARG A 126 -19.52 -9.24 -5.78
CA ARG A 126 -18.93 -10.12 -6.81
C ARG A 126 -18.20 -11.31 -6.17
N LEU A 127 -17.44 -11.07 -5.11
CA LEU A 127 -16.66 -12.10 -4.41
C LEU A 127 -17.54 -13.02 -3.56
N TYR A 128 -18.59 -12.47 -2.96
CA TYR A 128 -19.48 -13.14 -2.01
C TYR A 128 -20.96 -12.95 -2.41
N PRO A 129 -21.40 -13.54 -3.54
CA PRO A 129 -22.70 -13.26 -4.14
C PRO A 129 -23.89 -13.71 -3.29
N PHE A 130 -23.69 -14.61 -2.32
CA PHE A 130 -24.75 -15.09 -1.43
C PHE A 130 -24.90 -14.25 -0.16
N THR A 131 -24.20 -13.12 -0.07
CA THR A 131 -24.38 -12.18 1.04
C THR A 131 -25.79 -11.58 0.98
N SER A 132 -26.55 -11.63 2.07
CA SER A 132 -28.00 -11.34 2.09
C SER A 132 -28.43 -9.93 1.66
N TRP A 133 -27.53 -8.94 1.76
CA TRP A 133 -27.79 -7.56 1.34
C TRP A 133 -27.31 -7.26 -0.07
N CYS A 134 -26.65 -8.22 -0.74
CA CYS A 134 -26.31 -8.05 -2.14
C CYS A 134 -27.59 -8.10 -2.99
N PRO A 135 -27.77 -7.12 -3.88
CA PRO A 135 -28.93 -7.03 -4.78
C PRO A 135 -28.96 -8.15 -5.83
#